data_AF-A0A7J4N7S1-F1
#
_entry.id   AF-A0A7J4N7S1-F1
#
_cell.length_a   1.000
_cell.length_b   1.000
_cell.length_c   1.000
_cell.angle_alpha   90.00
_cell.angle_beta   90.00
_cell.angle_gamma   90.00
#
_symmetry.space_group_name_H-M   'P 1'
#
loop_
_entity.id
_entity.type
_entity.pdbx_description
1 polymer ?
#
loop_
_entity_poly.entity_id
_entity_poly.type
_entity_poly.pdbx_seq_one_letter_code
_entity_poly.pdbx_strand_id
1 'polypeptide(L)' 'LGCRAELRGGDTPFVTDNGNYIYHLHFEQGIRDPYELQRKLKEIPGVVETGLFLNMAKKVIVASDPGTRMMERV' A
#
# COMPACT_ATOMS: atom_id res chain seq x y z
N LEU A 1 13.94 5.91 1.67
CA LEU A 1 12.82 5.26 2.41
C LEU A 1 13.25 4.02 3.19
N GLY A 2 14.39 3.40 2.89
CA GLY A 2 14.91 2.26 3.69
C GLY A 2 14.19 0.93 3.44
N CYS A 3 13.40 0.84 2.36
CA CYS A 3 12.72 -0.37 1.92
C CYS A 3 13.48 -1.08 0.80
N ARG A 4 13.21 -2.37 0.63
CA ARG A 4 13.50 -3.09 -0.61
C ARG A 4 12.38 -2.80 -1.62
N ALA A 5 12.75 -2.46 -2.85
CA ALA A 5 11.80 -2.17 -3.91
C ALA A 5 11.91 -3.22 -5.02
N GLU A 6 10.78 -3.78 -5.44
CA GLU A 6 10.72 -4.83 -6.47
C GLU A 6 9.66 -4.45 -7.52
N LEU A 7 10.04 -4.51 -8.80
CA LEU A 7 9.10 -4.31 -9.90
C LEU A 7 8.16 -5.51 -9.97
N ARG A 8 6.85 -5.26 -9.92
CA ARG A 8 5.85 -6.33 -10.05
C ARG A 8 5.98 -7.01 -11.40
N GLY A 9 6.25 -8.31 -11.41
CA GLY A 9 6.46 -9.11 -12.62
C GLY A 9 7.92 -9.22 -13.08
N GLY A 10 8.86 -8.52 -12.41
CA GLY A 10 10.29 -8.62 -12.72
C GLY A 10 10.59 -8.26 -14.17
N ASP A 11 11.20 -9.20 -14.90
CA ASP A 11 11.58 -9.03 -16.31
C ASP A 11 10.40 -8.86 -17.27
N THR A 12 9.18 -9.25 -16.85
CA THR A 12 7.94 -8.99 -17.59
C THR A 12 7.01 -8.15 -16.70
N PRO A 13 7.15 -6.81 -16.73
CA PRO A 13 6.46 -5.94 -15.80
C PRO A 13 4.94 -6.03 -15.94
N PHE A 14 4.25 -6.09 -14.80
CA PHE A 14 2.81 -5.92 -14.77
C PHE A 14 2.46 -4.48 -15.15
N VAL A 15 1.48 -4.33 -16.04
CA VAL A 15 0.93 -3.05 -16.47
C VAL A 15 -0.48 -2.92 -15.92
N THR A 16 -0.73 -1.84 -15.18
CA THR A 16 -2.07 -1.50 -14.68
C THR A 16 -3.01 -1.12 -15.82
N ASP A 17 -4.31 -1.11 -15.56
CA ASP A 17 -5.32 -0.68 -16.55
C ASP A 17 -5.08 0.74 -17.11
N ASN A 18 -4.42 1.60 -16.33
CA ASN A 18 -4.03 2.96 -16.74
C ASN A 18 -2.62 3.04 -17.37
N GLY A 19 -2.01 1.91 -17.72
CA GLY A 19 -0.70 1.87 -18.39
C GLY A 19 0.52 2.09 -17.49
N ASN A 20 0.35 2.15 -16.16
CA ASN A 20 1.45 2.37 -15.21
C ASN A 20 2.05 1.06 -14.68
N TYR A 21 3.28 1.11 -14.20
CA TYR A 21 3.93 0.02 -13.46
C TYR A 21 3.65 0.06 -11.96
N ILE A 22 3.87 -1.07 -11.29
CA ILE A 22 3.77 -1.19 -9.83
C ILE A 22 5.12 -1.62 -9.26
N TYR A 23 5.59 -0.89 -8.24
CA TYR A 23 6.69 -1.32 -7.38
C TYR A 23 6.15 -1.76 -6.02
N HIS A 24 6.53 -2.97 -5.59
CA HIS A 24 6.32 -3.46 -4.25
C HIS A 24 7.43 -2.92 -3.34
N LEU A 25 7.05 -2.19 -2.30
CA LEU A 25 7.98 -1.68 -1.29
C LEU A 25 7.85 -2.52 -0.02
N HIS A 26 8.93 -3.22 0.34
CA HIS A 26 9.00 -4.03 1.55
C HIS A 26 9.82 -3.33 2.63
N PHE A 27 9.20 -3.12 3.79
CA PHE A 27 9.83 -2.53 4.97
C PHE A 27 9.95 -3.60 6.04
N GLU A 28 11.16 -4.07 6.32
CA GLU A 28 11.43 -5.19 7.25
C GLU A 28 10.85 -4.95 8.66
N GLN A 29 10.86 -3.71 9.12
CA GLN A 29 10.32 -3.31 10.45
C GLN A 29 8.90 -2.75 10.38
N GLY A 30 8.21 -2.92 9.24
CA GLY A 30 6.92 -2.29 8.98
C GLY A 30 7.02 -0.78 8.73
N ILE A 31 5.86 -0.15 8.62
CA ILE A 31 5.72 1.28 8.33
C ILE A 31 5.45 2.02 9.64
N ARG A 32 6.44 2.80 10.11
CA ARG A 32 6.36 3.55 11.39
C ARG A 32 5.43 4.76 11.32
N ASP A 33 5.54 5.55 10.25
CA ASP A 33 4.70 6.72 10.00
C ASP A 33 4.15 6.65 8.58
N PRO A 34 2.90 6.18 8.40
CA PRO A 34 2.33 6.00 7.08
C PRO A 34 2.00 7.33 6.39
N TYR A 35 1.64 8.39 7.13
CA TYR A 35 1.30 9.68 6.55
C TYR A 35 2.53 10.37 5.98
N GLU A 36 3.64 10.37 6.73
CA GLU A 36 4.90 10.91 6.25
C GLU A 36 5.48 10.08 5.10
N LEU A 37 5.32 8.76 5.14
CA LEU A 37 5.71 7.89 4.03
C LEU A 37 4.90 8.23 2.77
N GLN A 38 3.58 8.39 2.88
CA GLN A 38 2.74 8.75 1.74
C GLN A 38 3.13 10.10 1.15
N ARG A 39 3.34 11.12 2.00
CA ARG A 39 3.81 12.44 1.55
C ARG A 39 5.12 12.32 0.76
N LYS A 40 6.12 11.64 1.33
CA LYS A 40 7.41 11.41 0.66
C LYS A 40 7.29 10.65 -0.65
N LEU A 41 6.43 9.63 -0.73
CA LEU A 41 6.21 8.86 -1.96
C LEU A 41 5.56 9.73 -3.04
N LYS A 42 4.54 10.51 -2.68
CA LYS A 42 3.82 11.38 -3.62
C LYS A 42 4.66 12.57 -4.12
N GLU A 43 5.73 12.92 -3.41
CA GLU A 43 6.70 13.94 -3.85
C GLU A 43 7.68 13.41 -4.92
N ILE A 44 7.77 12.10 -5.13
CA ILE A 44 8.66 11.52 -6.15
C ILE A 44 8.00 11.67 -7.53
N PRO A 45 8.64 12.38 -8.49
CA PRO A 45 8.12 12.47 -9.85
C PRO A 45 7.95 11.08 -10.49
N GLY A 46 6.80 10.85 -11.10
CA GLY A 46 6.44 9.56 -11.70
C GLY A 46 5.70 8.61 -10.75
N VAL A 47 5.63 8.89 -9.45
CA VAL A 47 4.70 8.18 -8.55
C VAL A 47 3.29 8.70 -8.78
N VAL A 48 2.51 7.91 -9.51
CA VAL A 48 1.11 8.24 -9.80
C VAL A 48 0.26 8.09 -8.54
N GLU A 49 0.34 6.93 -7.86
CA GLU A 49 -0.38 6.68 -6.60
C GLU A 49 0.32 5.61 -5.75
N THR A 50 -0.14 5.44 -4.51
CA THR A 50 0.39 4.49 -3.53
C THR A 50 -0.71 3.56 -3.01
N GLY A 51 -0.31 2.42 -2.44
CA GLY A 51 -1.24 1.49 -1.78
C GLY A 51 -1.64 1.88 -0.35
N LEU A 52 -1.38 3.12 0.09
CA LEU A 52 -1.67 3.57 1.44
C LEU A 52 -3.07 4.19 1.50
N PHE A 53 -4.04 3.42 1.99
CA PHE A 53 -5.44 3.86 2.15
C PHE A 53 -5.68 4.53 3.52
N LEU A 54 -4.98 5.65 3.74
CA LEU A 54 -4.99 6.33 5.04
C LEU A 54 -6.26 7.14 5.25
N ASN A 55 -6.79 7.09 6.46
CA ASN A 55 -8.00 7.80 6.86
C ASN A 55 -9.28 7.44 6.04
N MET A 56 -9.28 6.35 5.25
CA MET A 56 -10.39 6.02 4.34
C MET A 56 -11.37 4.98 4.91
N ALA A 57 -10.87 3.90 5.51
CA ALA A 57 -11.72 2.82 6.00
C ALA A 57 -12.59 3.27 7.18
N LYS A 58 -13.92 3.21 7.05
CA LYS A 58 -14.87 3.43 8.15
C LYS A 58 -15.24 2.14 8.86
N LYS A 59 -15.42 1.04 8.11
CA LYS A 59 -15.77 -0.29 8.62
C LYS A 59 -14.82 -1.33 8.06
N VAL A 60 -14.41 -2.29 8.89
CA VAL A 60 -13.60 -3.45 8.52
C VAL A 60 -14.31 -4.71 9.00
N ILE A 61 -14.60 -5.63 8.07
CA ILE A 61 -15.18 -6.94 8.38
C ILE A 61 -14.05 -7.96 8.35
N VAL A 62 -13.81 -8.64 9.47
CA VAL A 62 -12.76 -9.66 9.62
C VAL A 62 -13.43 -11.00 9.84
N ALA A 63 -13.26 -11.93 8.90
CA ALA A 63 -13.67 -13.32 9.05
C ALA A 63 -12.45 -14.15 9.49
N SER A 64 -12.58 -14.84 10.62
CA SER A 64 -11.58 -15.80 11.12
C SER A 64 -12.30 -16.99 11.76
N ASP A 65 -11.59 -18.05 12.13
CA ASP A 65 -12.16 -19.03 13.06
C ASP A 65 -12.34 -18.33 14.44
N PRO A 66 -13.45 -18.47 15.18
CA PRO A 66 -14.70 -19.22 14.92
C PRO A 66 -15.84 -18.39 14.30
N GLY A 67 -15.59 -17.20 13.74
CA GLY A 67 -16.63 -16.39 13.13
C GLY A 67 -16.18 -15.03 12.60
N THR A 68 -17.17 -14.19 12.30
CA THR A 68 -16.96 -12.87 11.70
C THR A 68 -17.12 -11.76 12.73
N ARG A 69 -16.21 -10.79 12.73
CA ARG A 69 -16.29 -9.56 13.54
C ARG A 69 -16.24 -8.31 12.67
N MET A 70 -16.92 -7.26 13.11
CA MET A 70 -16.90 -5.94 12.47
C MET A 70 -16.21 -4.94 13.38
N MET A 71 -15.26 -4.17 12.82
CA MET A 71 -14.61 -3.03 13.46
C MET A 71 -15.08 -1.75 12.78
N GLU A 72 -15.42 -0.72 13.54
CA GLU A 72 -15.81 0.58 13.01
C GLU A 72 -14.95 1.67 13.64
N ARG A 73 -14.43 2.57 12.81
CA ARG A 73 -13.70 3.75 13.29
C ARG A 73 -14.71 4.75 13.80
N VAL A 74 -14.65 5.09 15.08
CA VAL A 74 -15.53 6.09 15.71
C VAL A 74 -15.14 7.49 15.23
#